data_AF-A0A150AS25-F1
#
_entry.id   AF-A0A150AS25-F1
#
_cell.length_a   1.000
_cell.length_b   1.000
_cell.length_c   1.000
_cell.angle_alpha   90.00
_cell.angle_beta   90.00
_cell.angle_gamma   90.00
#
_symmetry.space_group_name_H-M   'P 1'
#
loop_
_entity.id
_entity.type
_entity.pdbx_description
1 polymer ?
#
loop_
_entity_poly.entity_id
_entity_poly.type
_entity_poly.pdbx_seq_one_letter_code
_entity_poly.pdbx_strand_id
1 'polypeptide(L)'
;MYLLEGGEELTADDIIERSPATFFMRMGADIPEWKIYSDDILVIDKGGQDDIKVGELFVTFLNKEFRVFMKSEDGYYFKPNHSSKQKLKVWGKVTHTIRKF
;
A
#
# COMPACT_ATOMS: atom_id res chain seq x y z
N MET A 1 -4.90 46.05 -3.27
CA MET A 1 -4.51 45.29 -2.06
C MET A 1 -5.41 44.07 -2.03
N TYR A 2 -4.93 42.93 -2.50
CA TYR A 2 -5.70 41.69 -2.45
C TYR A 2 -5.28 40.94 -1.19
N LEU A 3 -6.24 40.71 -0.30
CA LEU A 3 -6.09 39.77 0.80
C LEU A 3 -6.03 38.38 0.17
N LEU A 4 -4.88 37.72 0.24
CA LEU A 4 -4.81 36.29 -0.01
C LEU A 4 -5.52 35.63 1.17
N GLU A 5 -6.73 35.14 0.96
CA GLU A 5 -7.37 34.22 1.88
C GLU A 5 -6.40 33.06 2.10
N GLY A 6 -6.05 32.80 3.36
CA GLY A 6 -5.18 31.69 3.73
C GLY A 6 -5.85 30.40 3.29
N GLY A 7 -5.37 29.82 2.20
CA GLY A 7 -5.78 28.48 1.81
C GLY A 7 -5.42 27.52 2.93
N GLU A 8 -6.38 26.70 3.35
CA GLU A 8 -6.13 25.64 4.32
C GLU A 8 -4.96 24.77 3.81
N GLU A 9 -3.93 24.62 4.64
CA GLU A 9 -2.78 23.79 4.33
C GLU A 9 -3.24 22.34 4.26
N LEU A 10 -3.19 21.73 3.06
CA LEU A 10 -3.52 20.33 2.89
C LEU A 10 -2.45 19.47 3.58
N THR A 11 -2.86 18.72 4.60
CA THR A 11 -1.98 17.84 5.36
C THR A 11 -2.09 16.39 4.88
N ALA A 12 -1.14 15.55 5.29
CA ALA A 12 -1.21 14.12 5.02
C ALA A 12 -2.41 13.45 5.73
N ASP A 13 -2.91 14.03 6.83
CA ASP A 13 -4.05 13.51 7.57
C ASP A 13 -5.38 13.78 6.85
N ASP A 14 -5.43 14.76 5.96
CA ASP A 14 -6.60 15.02 5.10
C ASP A 14 -6.71 14.02 3.94
N ILE A 15 -5.62 13.33 3.62
CA ILE A 15 -5.51 12.39 2.50
C ILE A 15 -5.56 10.94 3.00
N ILE A 16 -4.92 10.67 4.14
CA ILE A 16 -4.78 9.32 4.69
C ILE A 16 -5.74 9.15 5.86
N GLU A 17 -6.70 8.25 5.72
CA GLU A 17 -7.52 7.80 6.84
C GLU A 17 -6.67 6.95 7.79
N ARG A 18 -6.10 7.58 8.82
CA ARG A 18 -5.20 6.91 9.77
C ARG A 18 -5.97 6.28 10.91
N SER A 19 -5.97 4.94 10.97
CA SER A 19 -6.27 4.20 12.20
C SER A 19 -5.01 4.11 13.09
N PRO A 20 -5.14 3.80 14.40
CA PRO A 20 -3.98 3.46 15.24
C PRO A 20 -3.12 2.29 14.72
N ALA A 21 -3.65 1.54 13.75
CA ALA A 21 -3.00 0.43 13.10
C ALA A 21 -2.41 0.82 11.71
N THR A 22 -2.12 2.11 11.50
CA THR A 22 -1.46 2.59 10.27
C THR A 22 0.05 2.51 10.39
N PHE A 23 0.71 1.93 9.38
CA PHE A 23 2.16 1.77 9.29
C PHE A 23 2.69 2.37 8.00
N PHE A 24 3.96 2.78 8.04
CA PHE A 24 4.68 3.25 6.87
C PHE A 24 5.85 2.32 6.58
N MET A 25 5.96 1.84 5.34
CA MET A 25 7.08 1.00 4.90
C MET A 25 7.74 1.60 3.67
N ARG A 26 9.07 1.69 3.68
CA ARG A 26 9.83 2.05 2.49
C ARG A 26 10.02 0.84 1.59
N MET A 27 9.73 0.98 0.30
CA MET A 27 9.95 -0.05 -0.69
C MET A 27 11.44 -0.32 -0.88
N GLY A 28 11.81 -1.60 -0.81
CA GLY A 28 13.19 -2.05 -1.03
C GLY A 28 13.52 -2.39 -2.48
N ALA A 29 12.52 -2.48 -3.36
CA ALA A 29 12.71 -2.85 -4.76
C ALA A 29 11.58 -2.31 -5.64
N ASP A 30 11.86 -2.14 -6.93
CA ASP A 30 10.88 -1.69 -7.91
C ASP A 30 9.87 -2.78 -8.26
N ILE A 31 8.64 -2.35 -8.53
CA ILE A 31 7.57 -3.11 -9.18
C ILE A 31 6.96 -2.22 -10.29
N PRO A 32 7.66 -2.06 -11.43
CA PRO A 32 7.27 -1.10 -12.47
C PRO A 32 5.87 -1.33 -13.03
N GLU A 33 5.40 -2.57 -13.10
CA GLU A 33 4.08 -2.94 -13.61
C GLU A 33 2.93 -2.35 -12.78
N TRP A 34 3.17 -2.13 -11.48
CA TRP A 34 2.21 -1.45 -10.60
C TRP A 34 2.57 0.00 -10.34
N LYS A 35 3.58 0.52 -11.05
CA LYS A 35 4.14 1.86 -10.85
C LYS A 35 4.49 2.08 -9.38
N ILE A 36 5.18 1.12 -8.78
CA ILE A 36 5.79 1.24 -7.45
C ILE A 36 7.29 1.13 -7.64
N TYR A 37 8.07 2.03 -7.06
CA TYR A 37 9.52 2.05 -7.17
C TYR A 37 10.17 1.95 -5.79
N SER A 38 11.44 1.60 -5.81
CA SER A 38 12.32 1.69 -4.65
C SER A 38 12.24 3.09 -4.04
N ASP A 39 12.36 3.12 -2.71
CA ASP A 39 12.21 4.32 -1.88
C ASP A 39 10.80 4.94 -1.81
N ASP A 40 9.80 4.44 -2.58
CA ASP A 40 8.40 4.81 -2.34
C ASP A 40 8.00 4.43 -0.90
N ILE A 41 7.19 5.28 -0.27
CA ILE A 41 6.62 5.01 1.05
C ILE A 41 5.21 4.44 0.88
N LEU A 42 5.05 3.18 1.27
CA LEU A 42 3.74 2.54 1.38
C LEU A 42 3.08 2.95 2.69
N VAL A 43 1.80 3.32 2.59
CA VAL A 43 0.91 3.49 3.74
C VAL A 43 0.09 2.22 3.87
N ILE A 44 0.17 1.57 5.03
CA ILE A 44 -0.42 0.26 5.26
C ILE A 44 -1.40 0.33 6.43
N ASP A 45 -2.64 -0.07 6.20
CA ASP A 45 -3.62 -0.30 7.26
C ASP A 45 -3.57 -1.77 7.70
N LYS A 46 -3.12 -2.00 8.93
CA LYS A 46 -3.09 -3.31 9.57
C LYS A 46 -4.49 -3.75 10.03
N GLY A 47 -5.40 -2.81 10.28
CA GLY A 47 -6.79 -3.08 10.64
C GLY A 47 -7.56 -3.70 9.48
N GLY A 48 -7.36 -3.16 8.26
CA GLY A 48 -7.88 -3.69 7.01
C GLY A 48 -7.17 -4.94 6.47
N GLN A 49 -6.75 -5.87 7.32
CA GLN A 49 -6.15 -7.13 6.83
C GLN A 49 -7.20 -8.08 6.21
N ASP A 50 -8.47 -7.98 6.63
CA ASP A 50 -9.54 -8.90 6.28
C ASP A 50 -10.49 -8.34 5.20
N ASP A 51 -10.37 -7.06 4.84
CA ASP A 51 -11.22 -6.35 3.87
C ASP A 51 -10.58 -6.14 2.48
N ILE A 52 -9.41 -6.73 2.22
CA ILE A 52 -8.72 -6.57 0.93
C ILE A 52 -9.58 -7.14 -0.20
N LYS A 53 -9.78 -6.32 -1.23
CA LYS A 53 -10.55 -6.65 -2.44
C LYS A 53 -9.63 -7.10 -3.56
N VAL A 54 -10.21 -7.75 -4.57
CA VAL A 54 -9.50 -8.12 -5.80
C VAL A 54 -8.90 -6.86 -6.44
N GLY A 55 -7.65 -6.95 -6.89
CA GLY A 55 -6.91 -5.82 -7.46
C GLY A 55 -6.25 -4.90 -6.42
N GLU A 56 -6.56 -5.05 -5.13
CA GLU A 56 -5.90 -4.27 -4.08
C GLU A 56 -4.56 -4.89 -3.68
N LEU A 57 -3.63 -4.01 -3.31
CA LEU A 57 -2.31 -4.35 -2.84
C LEU A 57 -2.32 -4.62 -1.33
N PHE A 58 -1.47 -5.54 -0.90
CA PHE A 58 -1.30 -5.86 0.50
C PHE A 58 0.12 -6.33 0.78
N VAL A 59 0.50 -6.25 2.04
CA VAL A 59 1.77 -6.75 2.56
C VAL A 59 1.53 -8.09 3.24
N THR A 60 2.43 -9.04 3.00
CA THR A 60 2.54 -10.31 3.73
C THR A 60 3.94 -10.46 4.32
N PHE A 61 4.09 -11.33 5.32
CA PHE A 61 5.39 -11.72 5.85
C PHE A 61 5.71 -13.15 5.42
N LEU A 62 6.65 -13.29 4.48
CA LEU A 62 6.99 -14.57 3.84
C LEU A 62 8.51 -14.71 3.76
N ASN A 63 9.04 -15.88 4.13
CA ASN A 63 10.48 -16.16 4.15
C ASN A 63 11.29 -15.13 4.95
N LYS A 64 10.74 -14.70 6.10
CA LYS A 64 11.32 -13.68 7.00
C LYS A 64 11.39 -12.26 6.42
N GLU A 65 10.66 -11.99 5.33
CA GLU A 65 10.64 -10.68 4.69
C GLU A 65 9.21 -10.18 4.48
N PHE A 66 9.02 -8.87 4.61
CA PHE A 66 7.79 -8.22 4.15
C PHE A 66 7.79 -8.13 2.62
N ARG A 67 6.68 -8.54 2.00
CA ARG A 67 6.53 -8.57 0.54
C ARG A 67 5.16 -8.05 0.15
N VAL A 68 5.14 -7.29 -0.95
CA VAL A 68 3.92 -6.72 -1.53
C VAL A 68 3.36 -7.67 -2.59
N PHE A 69 2.05 -7.88 -2.55
CA PHE A 69 1.31 -8.67 -3.52
C PHE A 69 -0.02 -7.99 -3.85
N MET A 70 -0.65 -8.41 -4.93
CA MET A 70 -2.00 -8.00 -5.32
C MET A 70 -2.97 -9.17 -5.17
N LYS A 71 -4.17 -8.94 -4.62
CA LYS A 71 -5.20 -9.97 -4.48
C LYS A 71 -5.88 -10.29 -5.83
N SER A 72 -6.07 -11.57 -6.11
CA SER A 72 -6.80 -12.10 -7.27
C SER A 72 -8.22 -12.56 -6.92
N GLU A 73 -9.04 -12.84 -7.93
CA GLU A 73 -10.44 -13.30 -7.81
C GLU A 73 -10.58 -14.59 -6.99
N ASP A 74 -9.70 -15.58 -7.19
CA ASP A 74 -9.83 -16.92 -6.60
C ASP A 74 -9.07 -17.08 -5.26
N GLY A 75 -8.74 -15.98 -4.58
CA GLY A 75 -7.82 -16.01 -3.43
C GLY A 75 -6.38 -16.35 -3.81
N TYR A 76 -6.07 -16.28 -5.10
CA TYR A 76 -4.71 -16.27 -5.62
C TYR A 76 -4.05 -14.92 -5.37
N TYR A 77 -2.73 -14.89 -5.44
CA TYR A 77 -1.97 -13.66 -5.32
C TYR A 77 -1.03 -13.52 -6.51
N PHE A 78 -0.90 -12.29 -6.98
CA PHE A 78 0.00 -11.97 -8.06
C PHE A 78 1.23 -11.25 -7.56
N LYS A 79 2.37 -11.64 -8.13
CA LYS A 79 3.47 -10.73 -8.43
C LYS A 79 3.36 -10.31 -9.90
N PRO A 80 4.04 -9.26 -10.35
CA PRO A 80 4.10 -8.98 -11.78
C PRO A 80 4.51 -10.24 -12.55
N ASN A 81 3.71 -10.59 -13.55
CA ASN A 81 3.92 -11.74 -14.44
C ASN A 81 3.87 -13.13 -13.78
N HIS A 82 3.41 -13.26 -12.53
CA HIS A 82 3.28 -14.56 -11.86
C HIS A 82 2.07 -14.64 -10.95
N SER A 83 1.26 -15.68 -11.12
CA SER A 83 0.13 -16.00 -10.24
C SER A 83 0.46 -17.21 -9.38
N SER A 84 0.13 -17.13 -8.08
CA SER A 84 0.28 -18.26 -7.16
C SER A 84 -1.06 -18.63 -6.56
N LYS A 85 -1.32 -19.95 -6.50
CA LYS A 85 -2.49 -20.50 -5.82
C LYS A 85 -2.33 -20.63 -4.30
N GLN A 86 -1.17 -20.26 -3.78
CA GLN A 86 -0.87 -20.36 -2.37
C GLN A 86 -1.67 -19.33 -1.58
N LYS A 87 -2.38 -19.76 -0.53
CA LYS A 87 -2.99 -18.85 0.46
C LYS A 87 -1.89 -18.13 1.25
N LEU A 88 -1.81 -16.81 1.13
CA LEU A 88 -0.85 -15.97 1.87
C LEU A 88 -1.59 -15.31 3.03
N LYS A 89 -0.97 -15.32 4.21
CA LYS A 89 -1.50 -14.57 5.35
C LYS A 89 -1.28 -13.09 5.08
N VAL A 90 -2.37 -12.34 4.99
CA VAL A 90 -2.30 -10.88 4.91
C VAL A 90 -1.74 -10.35 6.24
N TRP A 91 -0.75 -9.47 6.15
CA TRP A 91 -0.32 -8.67 7.28
C TRP A 91 -1.08 -7.34 7.31
N GLY A 92 -1.16 -6.60 6.21
CA GLY A 92 -1.93 -5.34 6.15
C GLY A 92 -2.21 -4.90 4.71
N LYS A 93 -3.25 -4.09 4.52
CA LYS A 93 -3.67 -3.53 3.23
C LYS A 93 -2.86 -2.29 2.89
N VAL A 94 -2.38 -2.18 1.66
CA VAL A 94 -1.73 -0.95 1.18
C VAL A 94 -2.84 0.01 0.75
N THR A 95 -2.93 1.17 1.41
CA THR A 95 -3.95 2.19 1.11
C THR A 95 -3.42 3.27 0.18
N HIS A 96 -2.14 3.63 0.32
CA HIS A 96 -1.50 4.67 -0.48
C HIS A 96 -0.05 4.31 -0.79
N THR A 97 0.48 4.90 -1.86
CA THR A 97 1.90 4.92 -2.19
C THR A 97 2.31 6.37 -2.36
N ILE A 98 3.29 6.82 -1.59
CA ILE A 98 3.83 8.17 -1.63
C ILE A 98 5.18 8.12 -2.33
N ARG A 99 5.30 8.86 -3.43
CA ARG A 99 6.52 8.96 -4.22
C ARG A 99 7.13 10.35 -4.11
N LYS A 100 8.44 10.40 -4.00
CA LYS A 100 9.22 11.61 -4.25
C LYS A 100 9.55 11.70 -5.75
N PHE A 101 9.24 12.84 -6.37
CA PHE A 101 9.61 13.15 -7.76
C PHE A 101 11.00 13.77 -7.84
#